data_AF-A0A7X9M2D0-F1
#
_entry.id   AF-A0A7X9M2D0-F1
#
_cell.length_a   1.000
_cell.length_b   1.000
_cell.length_c   1.000
_cell.angle_alpha   90.00
_cell.angle_beta   90.00
_cell.angle_gamma   90.00
#
_symmetry.space_group_name_H-M   'P 1'
#
loop_
_entity.id
_entity.type
_entity.pdbx_description
1 polymer ?
#
loop_
_entity_poly.entity_id
_entity_poly.type
_entity_poly.pdbx_seq_one_letter_code
_entity_poly.pdbx_strand_id
1 'polypeptide(L)'
;MLEIKQDGVRMVIDIRELVKKGMHPKREILETIQNAPIGTIFEIHLPHAAQPLVAAIESLGQDCVVNELGPGHFRLLSLKMT
;
A
#
# COMPACT_ATOMS: atom_id res chain seq x y z
N MET A 1 -12.10 9.47 -0.53
CA MET A 1 -10.99 9.94 -1.40
C MET A 1 -9.71 9.42 -0.78
N LEU A 2 -8.82 8.81 -1.57
CA LEU A 2 -7.53 8.30 -1.09
C LEU A 2 -6.59 9.50 -0.86
N GLU A 3 -6.03 9.63 0.35
CA GLU A 3 -4.98 10.62 0.59
C GLU A 3 -3.63 9.99 0.28
N ILE A 4 -2.96 10.48 -0.75
CA ILE A 4 -1.58 10.10 -1.10
C ILE A 4 -0.68 11.27 -0.74
N LYS A 5 0.32 11.03 0.13
CA LYS A 5 1.39 12.00 0.42
C LYS A 5 2.70 11.50 -0.17
N GLN A 6 3.40 12.35 -0.91
CA GLN A 6 4.73 12.05 -1.43
C GLN A 6 5.80 12.78 -0.59
N ASP A 7 6.73 12.05 -0.02
CA ASP A 7 7.91 12.53 0.72
C ASP A 7 9.18 12.01 0.02
N GLY A 8 9.73 12.81 -0.89
CA GLY A 8 10.82 12.39 -1.77
C GLY A 8 10.43 11.20 -2.65
N VAL A 9 11.09 10.06 -2.44
CA VAL A 9 10.81 8.79 -3.14
C VAL A 9 9.72 7.96 -2.48
N ARG A 10 9.21 8.38 -1.31
CA ARG A 10 8.22 7.63 -0.54
C ARG A 10 6.82 8.13 -0.82
N MET A 11 5.90 7.25 -1.17
CA MET A 11 4.47 7.50 -1.23
C MET A 11 3.76 6.81 -0.07
N VAL A 12 3.10 7.62 0.77
CA VAL A 12 2.34 7.15 1.91
C VAL A 12 0.86 7.15 1.57
N ILE A 13 0.20 5.99 1.78
CA ILE A 13 -1.20 5.75 1.51
C ILE A 13 -1.85 5.21 2.79
N ASP A 14 -2.78 5.94 3.38
CA ASP A 14 -3.54 5.45 4.55
C ASP A 14 -4.97 5.09 4.17
N ILE A 15 -5.31 3.80 4.25
CA ILE A 15 -6.65 3.30 3.93
C ILE A 15 -7.37 2.72 5.14
N ARG A 16 -6.84 2.86 6.36
CA ARG A 16 -7.42 2.27 7.57
C ARG A 16 -8.88 2.66 7.75
N GLU A 17 -9.17 3.95 7.63
CA GLU A 17 -10.54 4.47 7.79
C GLU A 17 -11.45 4.10 6.61
N LEU A 18 -10.90 3.93 5.41
CA LEU A 18 -11.68 3.50 4.25
C LEU A 18 -12.13 2.04 4.39
N VAL A 19 -11.20 1.17 4.79
CA VAL A 19 -11.46 -0.25 5.01
C VAL A 19 -12.43 -0.48 6.16
N LYS A 20 -12.31 0.28 7.26
CA LYS A 20 -13.30 0.24 8.36
C LYS A 20 -14.72 0.62 7.92
N LYS A 21 -14.85 1.43 6.86
CA LYS A 21 -16.13 1.81 6.25
C LYS A 21 -16.61 0.83 5.18
N GLY A 22 -15.92 -0.32 5.02
CA GLY A 22 -16.27 -1.35 4.03
C GLY A 22 -15.76 -1.06 2.60
N MET A 23 -14.89 -0.07 2.42
CA MET A 23 -14.29 0.23 1.11
C MET A 23 -12.98 -0.54 0.92
N HIS A 24 -12.78 -1.10 -0.27
CA HIS A 24 -11.59 -1.87 -0.63
C HIS A 24 -10.90 -1.29 -1.87
N PRO A 25 -10.06 -0.24 -1.73
CA PRO A 25 -9.46 0.48 -2.85
C PRO A 25 -8.27 -0.27 -3.47
N LYS A 26 -8.40 -1.59 -3.65
CA LYS A 26 -7.32 -2.45 -4.16
C LYS A 26 -6.90 -2.01 -5.56
N ARG A 27 -7.86 -1.68 -6.42
CA ARG A 27 -7.59 -1.30 -7.81
C ARG A 27 -6.82 0.01 -7.89
N GLU A 28 -7.26 1.03 -7.16
CA GLU A 28 -6.62 2.35 -7.13
C GLU A 28 -5.18 2.26 -6.62
N ILE A 29 -4.94 1.42 -5.60
CA ILE A 29 -3.58 1.18 -5.09
C ILE A 29 -2.69 0.55 -6.17
N LEU A 30 -3.17 -0.49 -6.86
CA LEU A 30 -2.38 -1.16 -7.89
C LEU A 30 -2.10 -0.24 -9.09
N GLU A 31 -3.10 0.54 -9.52
CA GLU A 31 -2.93 1.55 -10.58
C GLU A 31 -1.91 2.62 -10.15
N THR A 32 -1.92 3.04 -8.89
CA THR A 32 -0.93 3.98 -8.35
C THR A 32 0.48 3.38 -8.40
N ILE A 33 0.64 2.13 -8.00
CA ILE A 33 1.94 1.42 -8.02
C ILE A 33 2.45 1.25 -9.46
N GLN A 34 1.58 0.91 -10.40
CA GLN A 34 1.96 0.73 -11.80
C GLN A 34 2.44 2.05 -12.44
N ASN A 35 1.77 3.17 -12.14
CA ASN A 35 2.03 4.46 -12.77
C ASN A 35 3.14 5.29 -12.07
N ALA A 36 3.60 4.90 -10.89
CA ALA A 36 4.65 5.62 -10.19
C ALA A 36 6.04 5.41 -10.83
N PRO A 37 7.01 6.32 -10.61
CA PRO A 37 8.39 6.13 -11.05
C PRO A 37 9.06 4.91 -10.40
N ILE A 38 9.94 4.22 -11.14
CA ILE A 38 10.84 3.21 -10.56
C ILE A 38 11.67 3.84 -9.42
N GLY A 39 11.87 3.10 -8.35
CA GLY A 39 12.50 3.57 -7.11
C GLY A 39 11.51 4.15 -6.09
N THR A 40 10.22 4.24 -6.42
CA THR A 40 9.19 4.70 -5.46
C THR A 40 9.00 3.67 -4.36
N ILE A 41 9.10 4.12 -3.11
CA ILE A 41 8.78 3.34 -1.91
C ILE A 41 7.33 3.59 -1.55
N PHE A 42 6.51 2.54 -1.56
CA PHE A 42 5.13 2.59 -1.09
C PHE A 42 5.07 2.21 0.37
N GLU A 43 4.42 3.05 1.16
CA GLU A 43 4.01 2.75 2.52
C GLU A 43 2.48 2.81 2.61
N ILE A 44 1.87 1.66 2.87
CA ILE A 44 0.42 1.52 2.92
C ILE A 44 -0.01 1.14 4.33
N HIS A 45 -0.80 2.00 4.96
CA HIS A 45 -1.37 1.74 6.28
C HIS A 45 -2.76 1.08 6.17
N LEU A 46 -2.91 -0.04 6.88
CA LEU A 46 -4.03 -0.98 6.76
C LEU A 46 -4.55 -1.36 8.17
N PRO A 47 -5.83 -1.69 8.34
CA PRO A 47 -6.36 -2.09 9.64
C PRO A 47 -6.10 -3.57 9.96
N HIS A 48 -5.62 -4.35 8.98
CA HIS A 48 -5.29 -5.77 9.06
C HIS A 48 -4.19 -6.10 8.03
N ALA A 49 -3.54 -7.27 8.15
CA ALA A 49 -2.40 -7.67 7.29
C ALA A 49 -2.69 -7.68 5.77
N ALA A 50 -3.96 -7.75 5.35
CA ALA A 50 -4.41 -7.58 3.97
C ALA A 50 -3.66 -8.45 2.93
N GLN A 51 -3.53 -9.76 3.20
CA GLN A 51 -2.88 -10.70 2.28
C GLN A 51 -3.35 -10.61 0.81
N PRO A 52 -4.64 -10.36 0.49
CA PRO A 52 -5.07 -10.20 -0.91
C PRO A 52 -4.48 -8.99 -1.63
N LEU A 53 -4.04 -7.96 -0.90
CA LEU A 53 -3.34 -6.80 -1.46
C LEU A 53 -1.86 -7.13 -1.64
N VAL A 54 -1.24 -7.77 -0.65
CA VAL A 54 0.15 -8.25 -0.71
C VAL A 54 0.38 -9.10 -1.96
N ALA A 55 -0.41 -10.17 -2.13
CA ALA A 55 -0.29 -11.06 -3.27
C ALA A 55 -0.49 -10.35 -4.62
N ALA A 56 -1.32 -9.30 -4.65
CA ALA A 56 -1.53 -8.54 -5.87
C ALA A 56 -0.34 -7.65 -6.19
N ILE A 57 0.29 -7.04 -5.19
CA ILE A 57 1.50 -6.24 -5.38
C ILE A 57 2.68 -7.14 -5.77
N GLU A 58 2.80 -8.33 -5.15
CA GLU A 58 3.79 -9.35 -5.53
C GLU A 58 3.59 -9.84 -6.97
N SER A 59 2.34 -9.98 -7.43
CA SER A 59 2.06 -10.32 -8.83
C SER A 59 2.48 -9.24 -9.84
N LEU A 60 2.69 -8.00 -9.39
CA LEU A 60 3.30 -6.93 -10.19
C LEU A 60 4.83 -7.00 -10.21
N GLY A 61 5.43 -8.02 -9.60
CA GLY A 61 6.88 -8.20 -9.50
C GLY A 61 7.54 -7.35 -8.43
N GLN A 62 6.79 -6.87 -7.43
CA GLN A 62 7.31 -6.03 -6.35
C GLN A 62 7.37 -6.82 -5.03
N ASP A 63 8.43 -6.67 -4.27
CA ASP A 63 8.51 -7.26 -2.93
C ASP A 63 7.63 -6.48 -1.94
N CYS A 64 7.06 -7.21 -0.98
CA CYS A 64 6.22 -6.65 0.08
C CYS A 64 6.71 -7.07 1.46
N VAL A 65 6.77 -6.13 2.40
CA VAL A 65 7.01 -6.40 3.82
C VAL A 65 5.84 -5.84 4.62
N VAL A 66 5.16 -6.70 5.37
CA VAL A 66 4.06 -6.30 6.27
C VAL A 66 4.53 -6.33 7.71
N ASN A 67 4.37 -5.20 8.40
CA ASN A 67 4.68 -5.06 9.82
C ASN A 67 3.42 -4.65 10.58
N GLU A 68 3.18 -5.25 11.76
CA GLU A 68 2.20 -4.75 12.71
C GLU A 68 2.84 -3.63 13.55
N LEU A 69 2.27 -2.42 13.50
CA LEU A 69 2.73 -1.27 14.27
C LEU A 69 1.96 -1.11 15.59
N GLY A 70 0.83 -1.80 15.72
CA GLY A 70 -0.02 -1.85 16.90
C GLY A 70 -1.37 -2.49 16.57
N PRO A 71 -2.25 -2.66 17.58
CA PRO A 71 -3.56 -3.27 17.39
C PRO A 71 -4.37 -2.55 16.31
N GLY A 72 -4.72 -3.27 15.24
CA GLY A 72 -5.48 -2.72 14.13
C GLY A 72 -4.70 -1.70 13.27
N HIS A 73 -3.36 -1.73 13.32
CA HIS A 73 -2.51 -0.89 12.48
C HIS A 73 -1.36 -1.72 11.90
N PHE A 74 -1.50 -2.02 10.62
CA PHE A 74 -0.49 -2.68 9.81
C PHE A 74 0.12 -1.69 8.84
N ARG A 75 1.39 -1.88 8.54
CA ARG A 75 2.13 -1.15 7.51
C ARG A 75 2.68 -2.14 6.51
N LEU A 76 2.25 -2.01 5.27
CA LEU A 76 2.83 -2.69 4.11
C LEU A 76 3.84 -1.73 3.46
N LEU A 77 5.07 -2.20 3.30
CA LEU A 77 6.11 -1.53 2.55
C LEU A 77 6.39 -2.30 1.26
N SER A 78 6.51 -1.58 0.15
CA SER A 78 6.93 -2.14 -1.14
C SER A 78 7.80 -1.15 -1.89
N LEU A 79 8.75 -1.63 -2.69
CA LEU A 79 9.62 -0.80 -3.52
C LEU A 79 9.33 -1.13 -4.98
N LYS A 80 9.01 -0.10 -5.79
CA LYS A 80 8.85 -0.27 -7.23
C LYS A 80 10.20 -0.47 -7.90
N MET A 81 10.45 -1.68 -8.41
CA MET A 81 11.68 -2.06 -9.10
C MET A 81 11.50 -2.20 -10.61
N THR A 82 10.25 -2.28 -11.10
CA THR A 82 9.90 -2.52 -12.50
C THR A 82 8.68 -1.71 -12.96
#